data_AF-A0A939JY92-F1
#
_entry.id   AF-A0A939JY92-F1
#
_cell.length_a   1.000
_cell.length_b   1.000
_cell.length_c   1.000
_cell.angle_alpha   90.00
_cell.angle_beta   90.00
_cell.angle_gamma   90.00
#
_symmetry.space_group_name_H-M   'P 1'
#
loop_
_entity.id
_entity.type
_entity.pdbx_description
1 polymer ?
#
loop_
_entity_poly.entity_id
_entity_poly.type
_entity_poly.pdbx_seq_one_letter_code
_entity_poly.pdbx_strand_id
1 'polypeptide(L)' 'MGKAVSADLRLRIVRGIEAGGSRRAMAARFEVAPSTAVRVQTRYAATGSVAPLKQGRPAGSGKLGPYQDAIID' A
#
# COMPACT_ATOMS: atom_id res chain seq x y z
N MET A 1 -3.85 -7.94 -10.40
CA MET A 1 -3.89 -7.25 -9.09
C MET A 1 -3.57 -5.79 -9.32
N GLY A 2 -4.36 -4.84 -8.78
CA GLY A 2 -4.09 -3.43 -8.97
C GLY A 2 -2.77 -3.01 -8.29
N LYS A 3 -1.99 -2.14 -8.94
CA LYS A 3 -0.76 -1.60 -8.35
C LYS A 3 -1.11 -0.70 -7.16
N ALA A 4 -0.33 -0.80 -6.08
CA ALA A 4 -0.43 0.18 -5.01
C ALA A 4 -0.03 1.57 -5.52
N VAL A 5 -0.61 2.62 -4.95
CA VAL A 5 -0.13 3.99 -5.14
C VAL A 5 1.35 4.12 -4.74
N SER A 6 2.06 5.08 -5.35
CA SER A 6 3.49 5.25 -5.16
C SER A 6 3.89 5.43 -3.68
N ALA A 7 5.11 5.00 -3.34
CA ALA A 7 5.65 5.16 -2.00
C ALA A 7 5.74 6.64 -1.59
N ASP A 8 6.12 7.51 -2.52
CA ASP A 8 6.15 8.97 -2.32
C ASP A 8 4.77 9.50 -1.91
N LEU A 9 3.71 9.13 -2.64
CA LEU A 9 2.37 9.60 -2.33
C LEU A 9 1.92 9.16 -0.93
N ARG A 10 2.24 7.92 -0.55
CA ARG A 10 1.93 7.38 0.77
C ARG A 10 2.69 8.13 1.86
N LEU A 11 3.97 8.46 1.63
CA LEU A 11 4.78 9.25 2.55
C LEU A 11 4.23 10.67 2.73
N ARG A 12 3.82 11.33 1.64
CA ARG A 12 3.25 12.68 1.69
C ARG A 12 1.92 12.71 2.46
N ILE A 13 1.08 11.69 2.30
CA ILE A 13 -0.15 11.51 3.10
C ILE A 13 0.19 11.39 4.59
N VAL A 14 1.13 10.50 4.96
CA VAL A 14 1.53 10.28 6.35
C VAL A 14 2.07 11.55 6.99
N ARG A 15 3.05 12.19 6.35
CA ARG A 15 3.64 13.45 6.85
C ARG A 15 2.60 14.55 7.03
N GLY A 16 1.66 14.66 6.10
CA GLY A 16 0.57 15.63 6.20
C GLY A 16 -0.37 15.36 7.38
N ILE A 17 -0.62 14.09 7.71
CA ILE A 17 -1.43 13.71 8.86
C ILE A 17 -0.68 13.91 10.18
N GLU A 18 0.60 13.52 10.24
CA GLU A 18 1.46 13.75 11.41
C GLU A 18 1.65 15.23 11.72
N ALA A 19 1.65 16.09 10.68
CA ALA A 19 1.66 17.54 10.83
C ALA A 19 0.30 18.14 11.29
N GLY A 20 -0.66 17.32 11.72
CA GLY A 20 -1.97 17.74 12.23
C GLY A 20 -3.09 17.76 11.19
N GLY A 21 -2.82 17.39 9.94
CA GLY A 21 -3.85 17.28 8.91
C GLY A 21 -4.81 16.12 9.16
N SER A 22 -6.10 16.32 8.84
CA SER A 22 -7.05 15.20 8.88
C SER A 22 -6.82 14.24 7.72
N ARG A 23 -7.16 12.96 7.91
CA ARG A 23 -7.12 11.93 6.86
C ARG A 23 -7.93 12.35 5.62
N ARG A 24 -9.09 12.98 5.81
CA ARG A 24 -9.93 13.50 4.72
C ARG A 24 -9.29 14.68 4.00
N ALA A 25 -8.68 15.61 4.74
CA ALA A 25 -7.97 16.74 4.15
C ALA A 25 -6.80 16.27 3.27
N MET A 26 -6.02 15.29 3.73
CA MET A 26 -4.92 14.74 2.91
C MET A 26 -5.43 13.94 1.72
N ALA A 27 -6.55 13.22 1.86
CA ALA A 27 -7.17 12.55 0.72
C ALA A 27 -7.58 13.54 -0.37
N ALA A 28 -8.24 14.65 0.00
CA ALA A 28 -8.62 15.70 -0.94
C ALA A 28 -7.38 16.38 -1.56
N ARG A 29 -6.36 16.71 -0.75
CA ARG A 29 -5.12 17.35 -1.21
C ARG A 29 -4.37 16.54 -2.28
N PHE A 30 -4.42 15.22 -2.17
CA PHE A 30 -3.70 14.33 -3.08
C PHE A 30 -4.61 13.57 -4.05
N GLU A 31 -5.87 13.98 -4.17
CA GLU A 31 -6.84 13.42 -5.12
C GLU A 31 -6.97 11.89 -5.03
N VAL A 32 -6.91 11.35 -3.80
CA VAL A 32 -7.15 9.93 -3.52
C VAL A 32 -8.46 9.75 -2.79
N ALA A 33 -9.05 8.55 -2.92
CA ALA A 33 -10.20 8.18 -2.11
C ALA A 33 -9.88 8.32 -0.60
N PRO A 34 -10.83 8.81 0.24
CA PRO A 34 -10.62 8.92 1.69
C PRO A 34 -10.18 7.62 2.36
N SER A 35 -10.68 6.48 1.89
CA SER A 35 -10.30 5.15 2.37
C SER A 35 -8.82 4.84 2.14
N THR A 36 -8.21 5.37 1.08
CA THR A 36 -6.78 5.23 0.81
C THR A 36 -5.95 5.92 1.89
N ALA A 37 -6.26 7.18 2.21
CA ALA A 37 -5.56 7.92 3.26
C ALA A 37 -5.71 7.25 4.64
N VAL A 38 -6.90 6.72 4.95
CA VAL A 38 -7.13 5.92 6.17
C VAL A 38 -6.23 4.69 6.19
N ARG A 39 -6.25 3.86 5.15
CA ARG A 39 -5.46 2.62 5.08
C ARG A 39 -3.96 2.87 5.13
N VAL A 40 -3.49 3.94 4.48
CA VAL A 40 -2.09 4.37 4.52
C VAL A 40 -1.68 4.72 5.95
N GLN A 41 -2.42 5.61 6.61
CA GLN A 41 -2.10 6.04 7.97
C GLN A 41 -2.21 4.90 8.98
N THR A 42 -3.24 4.06 8.88
CA THR A 42 -3.42 2.92 9.79
C THR A 42 -2.26 1.94 9.67
N ARG A 43 -1.82 1.61 8.45
CA ARG A 43 -0.65 0.74 8.28
C ARG A 43 0.61 1.38 8.83
N TYR A 44 0.83 2.67 8.55
CA TYR A 44 2.00 3.37 9.06
C TYR A 44 2.01 3.39 10.59
N ALA A 45 0.90 3.71 11.24
CA ALA A 45 0.79 3.67 12.71
C ALA A 45 1.08 2.27 13.29
N ALA A 46 0.69 1.20 12.58
CA ALA A 46 0.92 -0.17 13.02
C ALA A 46 2.36 -0.69 12.75
N THR A 47 3.09 -0.12 11.78
CA THR A 47 4.33 -0.73 11.26
C THR A 47 5.51 0.22 11.08
N GLY A 48 5.31 1.53 11.22
CA GLY A 48 6.28 2.57 10.86
C GLY A 48 6.61 2.67 9.37
N SER A 49 5.98 1.84 8.51
CA SER A 49 6.38 1.69 7.11
C SER A 49 5.32 2.22 6.15
N VAL A 50 5.76 3.00 5.16
CA VAL A 50 4.94 3.45 4.03
C VAL A 50 4.92 2.44 2.88
N ALA A 51 5.65 1.33 2.94
CA ALA A 51 5.57 0.30 1.91
C ALA A 51 4.14 -0.27 1.78
N PRO A 52 3.71 -0.76 0.61
CA PRO A 52 2.52 -1.59 0.54
C PRO A 52 2.77 -2.97 1.17
N LEU A 53 1.70 -3.70 1.49
CA LEU A 53 1.82 -5.12 1.79
C LEU A 53 2.16 -5.90 0.52
N LYS A 54 2.82 -7.06 0.68
CA LYS A 54 3.00 -8.02 -0.41
C LYS A 54 1.63 -8.34 -0.99
N GLN A 55 1.50 -8.14 -2.29
CA GLN A 55 0.29 -8.45 -3.04
C GLN A 55 0.39 -9.88 -3.58
N GLY A 56 -0.74 -10.60 -3.56
CA GLY A 56 -0.81 -11.97 -4.05
C GLY A 56 -0.36 -13.03 -3.03
N ARG A 57 -0.45 -14.30 -3.44
CA ARG A 57 -0.01 -15.43 -2.62
C ARG A 57 1.53 -15.47 -2.52
N PRO A 58 2.10 -16.14 -1.50
CA PRO A 58 3.52 -16.44 -1.45
C PRO A 58 4.00 -17.11 -2.75
N ALA A 59 5.24 -16.81 -3.16
CA ALA A 59 5.85 -17.46 -4.31
C ALA A 59 5.98 -18.97 -4.06
N GLY A 60 5.88 -19.80 -5.10
CA GLY A 60 5.94 -21.26 -4.97
C GLY A 60 4.74 -21.91 -4.27
N SER A 61 3.66 -21.17 -3.99
CA SER A 61 2.48 -21.73 -3.30
C SER A 61 1.34 -22.10 -4.26
N GLY A 62 0.46 -23.01 -3.81
CA GLY A 62 -0.71 -23.47 -4.57
C GLY A 62 -0.38 -24.59 -5.56
N LYS A 63 -1.39 -25.01 -6.33
CA LYS A 63 -1.31 -26.18 -7.22
C LYS A 63 -0.20 -26.09 -8.28
N LEU A 64 0.15 -24.86 -8.69
CA LEU A 64 1.16 -24.59 -9.71
C LEU A 64 2.53 -24.26 -9.15
N GLY A 65 2.67 -24.13 -7.81
CA GLY A 65 3.94 -23.79 -7.17
C GLY A 65 5.11 -24.70 -7.56
N PRO A 66 4.94 -26.05 -7.56
CA PRO A 66 6.00 -26.97 -7.97
C PRO A 66 6.41 -26.91 -9.44
N TYR A 67 5.61 -26.28 -10.30
CA TYR A 67 5.83 -26.20 -11.75
C TYR A 67 6.26 -24.79 -12.18
N GLN A 68 6.65 -23.93 -11.23
CA GLN A 68 6.91 -22.52 -11.50
C GLN A 68 7.98 -22.30 -12.58
N ASP A 69 9.08 -23.04 -12.52
CA ASP A 69 10.20 -22.90 -13.47
C ASP A 69 9.74 -23.21 -14.90
N ALA A 70 8.92 -24.25 -15.08
CA ALA A 70 8.38 -24.62 -16.39
C ALA A 70 7.30 -23.65 -16.95
N ILE A 71 6.78 -22.72 -16.15
CA ILE A 71 5.71 -21.77 -16.54
C ILE A 71 6.25 -20.37 -16.83
N ILE A 72 7.37 -19.98 -16.20
CA ILE A 72 7.90 -18.61 -16.25
C ILE A 72 8.94 -18.43 -17.37
N ASP A 73 9.50 -19.51 -17.92
CA ASP A 73 10.27 -19.52 -19.18
C ASP A 73 9.41 -19.10 -20.39
#